data_AF-A0A821SRX8-F1
#
_entry.id   AF-A0A821SRX8-F1
#
_cell.length_a   1.000
_cell.length_b   1.000
_cell.length_c   1.000
_cell.angle_alpha   90.00
_cell.angle_beta   90.00
_cell.angle_gamma   90.00
#
_symmetry.space_group_name_H-M   'P 1'
#
loop_
_entity.id
_entity.type
_entity.pdbx_description
1 polymer ?
#
loop_
_entity_poly.entity_id
_entity_poly.type
_entity_poly.pdbx_seq_one_letter_code
_entity_poly.pdbx_strand_id
1 'polypeptide(L)'
;MIRYLSFIVVFCLILSIETTIGPGSRKSSTRSTEKVTTTTPSPSVRSTPSPSPSSYQTLSPAKTNVLQRNLVEENTNPQSILENYQSYCSKCLETREFNNPTLVYITPWNSHGYDIAKIFTKKFDYISPVWFNIKRTDFEKYTINGIHDIDQKWIETLKEKNSNVHIVPRVIFEQWSTDDIHALFQSENEKQQLALTFEKFLNEYTNLFDGYVLELLVQFRGASKPMLNHIISDIAEHVHQIEYNGKKKEIILAIPPYEELFNKDDFEMLYEHLDGFSVMTYDFPNREPGPIAPLEWVKMTMEKFVMPEDETPIKVFLGLNFYGYRYDRVDSSEKNEQKQQFGMKSIIGQDYIEFLRKSHHKSMIVYDPRSQEHATVIHGQPTKQQPNPIPETIIFYPSLKSIYKRLELATKLHVGIAIWDGGQGTFIDTFWRKSFIGDLRRARKDSDDDNQWTIIYNGKTHQFLYVWLQGICIKIDKHADLMIIEDATGQAEIQNCSRLLNALSINEGDYTMVAGKLLNTTSSDHIIVEGFKIQPFKTSSKHELSWPFEVVDISQRVYH
;
A
#
# COMPACT_ATOMS: atom_id res chain seq x y z
N MET A 1 24.37 24.02 61.44
CA MET A 1 25.25 23.34 60.47
C MET A 1 24.36 22.44 59.61
N ILE A 2 23.92 22.91 58.44
CA ILE A 2 24.62 22.82 57.13
C ILE A 2 24.47 21.38 56.60
N ARG A 3 23.56 21.09 55.66
CA ARG A 3 23.48 21.47 54.21
C ARG A 3 24.50 20.73 53.33
N TYR A 4 24.04 20.43 52.10
CA TYR A 4 24.69 19.69 51.02
C TYR A 4 24.71 18.15 51.25
N LEU A 5 24.45 17.30 50.25
CA LEU A 5 24.42 17.54 48.79
C LEU A 5 23.25 16.79 48.11
N SER A 6 22.23 17.53 47.64
CA SER A 6 21.22 17.02 46.69
C SER A 6 21.52 17.58 45.30
N PHE A 7 22.42 16.94 44.56
CA PHE A 7 22.67 17.16 43.12
C PHE A 7 23.43 15.92 42.58
N ILE A 8 23.42 15.70 41.25
CA ILE A 8 24.05 14.55 40.52
C ILE A 8 23.16 13.27 40.43
N VAL A 9 21.88 13.40 40.08
CA VAL A 9 21.08 12.32 39.44
C VAL A 9 20.30 12.82 38.20
N VAL A 10 20.41 14.10 37.83
CA VAL A 10 19.55 14.73 36.79
C VAL A 10 20.39 15.27 35.61
N PHE A 11 21.40 14.54 35.12
CA PHE A 11 22.26 15.04 34.03
C PHE A 11 22.78 14.02 32.99
N CYS A 12 22.11 12.88 32.82
CA CYS A 12 22.45 11.90 31.77
C CYS A 12 21.23 11.46 30.92
N LEU A 13 20.29 12.38 30.65
CA LEU A 13 19.06 12.10 29.89
C LEU A 13 18.83 13.04 28.68
N ILE A 14 19.86 13.75 28.23
CA ILE A 14 19.77 14.79 27.16
C ILE A 14 20.70 14.51 25.95
N LEU A 15 21.53 13.46 25.96
CA LEU A 15 22.45 13.15 24.85
C LEU A 15 22.35 11.68 24.42
N SER A 16 21.43 11.39 23.48
CA SER A 16 21.55 10.39 22.37
C SER A 16 20.19 10.01 21.75
N ILE A 17 19.42 10.97 21.22
CA ILE A 17 18.40 10.69 20.17
C ILE A 17 18.43 11.80 19.10
N GLU A 18 19.59 12.00 18.50
CA GLU A 18 19.70 12.62 17.17
C GLU A 18 20.21 11.56 16.19
N THR A 19 19.32 10.93 15.42
CA THR A 19 19.57 10.36 14.06
C THR A 19 18.39 9.48 13.58
N THR A 20 17.28 10.11 13.18
CA THR A 20 16.39 9.59 12.10
C THR A 20 15.60 10.75 11.51
N ILE A 21 16.32 11.68 10.87
CA ILE A 21 15.73 12.66 9.95
C ILE A 21 15.99 12.11 8.55
N GLY A 22 14.92 11.76 7.83
CA GLY A 22 15.01 11.41 6.40
C GLY A 22 15.57 12.60 5.60
N PRO A 23 16.34 12.35 4.52
CA PRO A 23 17.13 13.40 3.88
C PRO A 23 16.27 14.47 3.18
N GLY A 24 16.02 15.57 3.89
CA GLY A 24 15.44 16.79 3.34
C GLY A 24 16.45 17.62 2.55
N SER A 25 16.07 17.97 1.32
CA SER A 25 16.52 19.11 0.49
C SER A 25 18.03 19.40 0.33
N ARG A 26 18.52 19.27 -0.92
CA ARG A 26 19.76 19.94 -1.35
C ARG A 26 19.50 21.42 -1.62
N LYS A 27 20.12 22.29 -0.81
CA LYS A 27 20.13 23.75 -1.02
C LYS A 27 20.72 24.12 -2.39
N SER A 28 20.00 24.93 -3.17
CA SER A 28 20.58 25.68 -4.28
C SER A 28 21.36 26.89 -3.75
N SER A 29 22.56 27.14 -4.24
CA SER A 29 23.31 28.37 -3.97
C SER A 29 23.15 29.37 -5.12
N THR A 30 22.40 30.44 -4.87
CA THR A 30 22.39 31.62 -5.74
C THR A 30 23.77 32.27 -5.74
N ARG A 31 24.35 32.46 -6.92
CA ARG A 31 25.62 33.19 -7.10
C ARG A 31 25.33 34.53 -7.78
N SER A 32 25.75 35.61 -7.13
CA SER A 32 25.60 36.99 -7.60
C SER A 32 26.38 37.26 -8.88
N THR A 33 25.87 38.19 -9.69
CA THR A 33 26.42 38.58 -10.99
C THR A 33 27.55 39.61 -10.88
N GLU A 34 28.69 39.32 -11.50
CA GLU A 34 29.63 40.34 -11.99
C GLU A 34 30.07 40.02 -13.42
N LYS A 35 30.17 41.05 -14.27
CA LYS A 35 30.62 40.95 -15.67
C LYS A 35 32.10 41.28 -15.76
N VAL A 36 32.91 40.37 -16.30
CA VAL A 36 34.20 40.70 -16.93
C VAL A 36 34.38 39.89 -18.23
N THR A 37 35.03 40.52 -19.20
CA THR A 37 35.09 40.17 -20.63
C THR A 37 36.18 39.14 -20.98
N THR A 38 36.00 38.37 -22.07
CA THR A 38 37.01 37.83 -23.05
C THR A 38 38.47 37.56 -22.58
N THR A 39 39.15 36.42 -22.85
CA THR A 39 39.29 35.63 -24.11
C THR A 39 39.88 34.21 -23.89
N THR A 40 39.84 33.39 -24.96
CA THR A 40 40.74 32.23 -25.31
C THR A 40 40.52 30.82 -24.66
N PRO A 41 40.80 29.71 -25.40
CA PRO A 41 40.27 28.37 -25.08
C PRO A 41 41.31 27.36 -24.52
N SER A 42 40.81 26.25 -23.97
CA SER A 42 41.58 25.09 -23.45
C SER A 42 40.66 23.84 -23.38
N PRO A 43 41.18 22.59 -23.34
CA PRO A 43 41.00 21.66 -24.46
C PRO A 43 39.86 20.64 -24.31
N SER A 44 39.50 20.01 -25.43
CA SER A 44 38.50 18.95 -25.52
C SER A 44 38.91 17.67 -24.78
N VAL A 45 38.23 17.38 -23.66
CA VAL A 45 38.27 16.06 -23.05
C VAL A 45 37.39 15.11 -23.86
N ARG A 46 38.03 14.11 -24.47
CA ARG A 46 37.40 13.07 -25.28
C ARG A 46 36.51 12.19 -24.39
N SER A 47 35.20 12.29 -24.53
CA SER A 47 34.27 11.38 -23.87
C SER A 47 34.45 9.95 -24.41
N THR A 48 34.78 9.02 -23.53
CA THR A 48 34.62 7.60 -23.81
C THR A 48 33.13 7.28 -23.79
N PRO A 49 32.59 6.54 -24.79
CA PRO A 49 31.18 6.17 -24.78
C PRO A 49 30.91 5.23 -23.61
N SER A 50 29.89 5.56 -22.82
CA SER A 50 29.30 4.64 -21.87
C SER A 50 28.82 3.38 -22.60
N PRO A 51 28.95 2.17 -22.01
CA PRO A 51 28.43 0.96 -22.63
C PRO A 51 26.92 1.10 -22.82
N SER A 52 26.43 0.80 -24.02
CA SER A 52 25.00 0.87 -24.33
C SER A 52 24.21 -0.05 -23.39
N PRO A 53 23.02 0.38 -22.92
CA PRO A 53 22.16 -0.51 -22.15
C PRO A 53 21.80 -1.70 -23.03
N SER A 54 22.12 -2.90 -22.57
CA SER A 54 21.65 -4.14 -23.19
C SER A 54 20.13 -4.05 -23.33
N SER A 55 19.62 -4.37 -24.52
CA SER A 55 18.22 -4.17 -24.92
C SER A 55 17.26 -5.09 -24.16
N TYR A 56 16.97 -4.75 -22.91
CA TYR A 56 15.87 -5.34 -22.16
C TYR A 56 14.56 -4.86 -22.78
N GLN A 57 13.86 -5.79 -23.40
CA GLN A 57 12.59 -5.58 -24.08
C GLN A 57 11.56 -5.05 -23.07
N THR A 58 10.92 -3.91 -23.38
CA THR A 58 9.85 -3.36 -22.53
C THR A 58 8.74 -4.39 -22.40
N LEU A 59 8.43 -4.83 -21.18
CA LEU A 59 7.41 -5.86 -20.98
C LEU A 59 6.04 -5.28 -21.32
N SER A 60 5.31 -5.96 -22.21
CA SER A 60 3.97 -5.55 -22.60
C SER A 60 2.96 -5.79 -21.46
N PRO A 61 1.90 -4.97 -21.35
CA PRO A 61 0.78 -5.23 -20.45
C PRO A 61 0.15 -6.61 -20.70
N ALA A 62 -0.14 -7.32 -19.61
CA ALA A 62 -0.89 -8.57 -19.63
C ALA A 62 -2.38 -8.34 -19.91
N LYS A 63 -3.08 -9.41 -20.31
CA LYS A 63 -4.56 -9.42 -20.42
C LYS A 63 -5.26 -9.81 -19.11
N THR A 64 -4.49 -10.16 -18.07
CA THR A 64 -4.95 -10.76 -16.81
C THR A 64 -4.17 -10.18 -15.63
N ASN A 65 -4.84 -10.03 -14.47
CA ASN A 65 -4.20 -9.51 -13.27
C ASN A 65 -3.18 -10.50 -12.67
N VAL A 66 -2.42 -10.05 -11.68
CA VAL A 66 -1.30 -10.84 -11.13
C VAL A 66 -1.78 -12.05 -10.31
N LEU A 67 -3.03 -12.05 -9.80
CA LEU A 67 -3.65 -13.21 -9.17
C LEU A 67 -3.98 -14.31 -10.18
N GLN A 68 -4.58 -13.95 -11.33
CA GLN A 68 -4.83 -14.91 -12.42
C GLN A 68 -3.55 -15.56 -12.96
N ARG A 69 -2.41 -14.88 -12.81
CA ARG A 69 -1.07 -15.39 -13.13
C ARG A 69 -0.37 -16.10 -11.97
N ASN A 70 -1.02 -16.23 -10.81
CA ASN A 70 -0.49 -16.85 -9.59
C ASN A 70 0.81 -16.22 -9.05
N LEU A 71 1.03 -14.92 -9.29
CA LEU A 71 2.26 -14.21 -8.88
C LEU A 71 2.23 -13.73 -7.41
N VAL A 72 1.14 -13.96 -6.69
CA VAL A 72 0.95 -13.56 -5.27
C VAL A 72 1.40 -14.69 -4.34
N GLU A 73 2.68 -15.02 -4.42
CA GLU A 73 3.27 -16.19 -3.78
C GLU A 73 4.26 -15.84 -2.66
N GLU A 74 4.50 -16.81 -1.77
CA GLU A 74 5.51 -16.73 -0.70
C GLU A 74 6.89 -17.20 -1.20
N ASN A 75 6.91 -18.08 -2.20
CA ASN A 75 8.13 -18.64 -2.78
C ASN A 75 8.54 -17.88 -4.05
N THR A 76 8.44 -16.55 -4.04
CA THR A 76 8.81 -15.73 -5.20
C THR A 76 10.33 -15.69 -5.37
N ASN A 77 10.80 -15.37 -6.57
CA ASN A 77 12.22 -15.34 -6.91
C ASN A 77 12.58 -14.15 -7.81
N PRO A 78 13.87 -13.75 -7.90
CA PRO A 78 14.30 -12.60 -8.70
C PRO A 78 13.87 -12.65 -10.16
N GLN A 79 13.89 -13.84 -10.78
CA GLN A 79 13.54 -14.00 -12.20
C GLN A 79 12.05 -13.74 -12.43
N SER A 80 11.17 -14.32 -11.59
CA SER A 80 9.72 -14.09 -11.62
C SER A 80 9.36 -12.60 -11.53
N ILE A 81 10.04 -11.86 -10.65
CA ILE A 81 9.89 -10.39 -10.53
C ILE A 81 10.33 -9.69 -11.82
N LEU A 82 11.55 -9.99 -12.31
CA LEU A 82 12.12 -9.36 -13.50
C LEU A 82 11.30 -9.61 -14.78
N GLU A 83 10.61 -10.74 -14.87
CA GLU A 83 9.75 -11.12 -16.00
C GLU A 83 8.36 -10.47 -15.95
N ASN A 84 7.87 -10.05 -14.77
CA ASN A 84 6.48 -9.62 -14.59
C ASN A 84 6.28 -8.18 -14.16
N TYR A 85 7.30 -7.47 -13.65
CA TYR A 85 7.10 -6.19 -12.95
C TYR A 85 6.38 -5.10 -13.76
N GLN A 86 6.68 -4.90 -15.05
CA GLN A 86 5.94 -3.90 -15.86
C GLN A 86 4.66 -4.46 -16.51
N SER A 87 4.42 -5.77 -16.41
CA SER A 87 3.32 -6.43 -17.13
C SER A 87 2.02 -6.33 -16.33
N TYR A 88 1.50 -5.11 -16.22
CA TYR A 88 0.22 -4.78 -15.60
C TYR A 88 -0.95 -5.25 -16.49
N CYS A 89 -2.15 -5.46 -15.95
CA CYS A 89 -3.34 -5.90 -16.67
C CYS A 89 -4.04 -4.73 -17.39
N SER A 90 -3.83 -4.62 -18.70
CA SER A 90 -4.48 -3.57 -19.52
C SER A 90 -6.01 -3.67 -19.56
N LYS A 91 -6.57 -4.87 -19.34
CA LYS A 91 -8.03 -5.09 -19.22
C LYS A 91 -8.60 -4.75 -17.84
N CYS A 92 -7.74 -4.50 -16.85
CA CYS A 92 -8.11 -4.29 -15.46
C CYS A 92 -7.99 -2.80 -15.03
N LEU A 93 -7.79 -1.86 -15.97
CA LEU A 93 -7.62 -0.44 -15.63
C LEU A 93 -8.92 0.21 -15.13
N GLU A 94 -10.03 -0.20 -15.72
CA GLU A 94 -11.40 0.23 -15.42
C GLU A 94 -11.99 -0.46 -14.18
N THR A 95 -11.18 -1.26 -13.48
CA THR A 95 -11.66 -2.25 -12.51
C THR A 95 -11.19 -1.92 -11.11
N ARG A 96 -12.11 -1.97 -10.16
CA ARG A 96 -11.80 -1.94 -8.74
C ARG A 96 -12.01 -3.32 -8.14
N GLU A 97 -11.11 -3.62 -7.26
CA GLU A 97 -10.81 -4.97 -6.80
C GLU A 97 -10.68 -4.90 -5.26
N PHE A 98 -9.89 -3.92 -4.78
CA PHE A 98 -10.11 -3.29 -3.49
C PHE A 98 -11.25 -2.25 -3.60
N ASN A 99 -12.31 -2.45 -2.81
CA ASN A 99 -13.56 -1.67 -2.89
C ASN A 99 -13.62 -0.50 -1.90
N ASN A 100 -12.86 -0.55 -0.81
CA ASN A 100 -12.82 0.53 0.18
C ASN A 100 -12.01 1.72 -0.40
N PRO A 101 -12.15 2.93 0.16
CA PRO A 101 -11.48 4.12 -0.34
C PRO A 101 -9.95 3.98 -0.50
N THR A 102 -9.42 4.46 -1.62
CA THR A 102 -8.00 4.42 -1.97
C THR A 102 -7.47 5.84 -2.16
N LEU A 103 -6.51 6.22 -1.30
CA LEU A 103 -5.67 7.41 -1.40
C LEU A 103 -4.30 7.05 -1.99
N VAL A 104 -3.77 7.88 -2.90
CA VAL A 104 -2.39 7.77 -3.39
C VAL A 104 -1.67 9.12 -3.35
N TYR A 105 -0.47 9.14 -2.79
CA TYR A 105 0.41 10.30 -2.83
C TYR A 105 1.24 10.32 -4.12
N ILE A 106 1.41 11.49 -4.72
CA ILE A 106 2.19 11.68 -5.96
C ILE A 106 3.27 12.75 -5.71
N THR A 107 4.54 12.38 -5.83
CA THR A 107 5.67 13.27 -5.51
C THR A 107 6.37 13.80 -6.77
N PRO A 108 6.74 15.10 -6.82
CA PRO A 108 7.46 15.68 -7.97
C PRO A 108 8.80 14.99 -8.27
N TRP A 109 9.50 14.50 -7.23
CA TRP A 109 10.80 13.84 -7.38
C TRP A 109 10.72 12.38 -7.87
N ASN A 110 9.53 11.75 -7.83
CA ASN A 110 9.27 10.46 -8.47
C ASN A 110 8.25 10.63 -9.62
N SER A 111 8.63 11.42 -10.63
CA SER A 111 7.73 11.86 -11.72
C SER A 111 6.96 10.75 -12.45
N HIS A 112 7.44 9.50 -12.43
CA HIS A 112 6.69 8.34 -12.92
C HIS A 112 5.29 8.20 -12.29
N GLY A 113 5.12 8.67 -11.04
CA GLY A 113 3.83 8.67 -10.34
C GLY A 113 2.73 9.43 -11.08
N TYR A 114 3.08 10.48 -11.83
CA TYR A 114 2.11 11.24 -12.64
C TYR A 114 1.55 10.39 -13.79
N ASP A 115 2.38 9.54 -14.41
CA ASP A 115 1.94 8.61 -15.46
C ASP A 115 1.12 7.47 -14.87
N ILE A 116 1.56 6.90 -13.75
CA ILE A 116 0.79 5.91 -12.98
C ILE A 116 -0.60 6.43 -12.61
N ALA A 117 -0.70 7.64 -12.07
CA ALA A 117 -1.97 8.28 -11.71
C ALA A 117 -2.91 8.40 -12.92
N LYS A 118 -2.39 8.72 -14.11
CA LYS A 118 -3.16 8.76 -15.38
C LYS A 118 -3.53 7.39 -15.92
N ILE A 119 -2.78 6.33 -15.64
CA ILE A 119 -3.07 4.96 -16.11
C ILE A 119 -4.13 4.32 -15.22
N PHE A 120 -4.02 4.49 -13.90
CA PHE A 120 -4.81 3.80 -12.90
C PHE A 120 -5.86 4.70 -12.20
N THR A 121 -6.25 5.83 -12.81
CA THR A 121 -7.11 6.86 -12.18
C THR A 121 -8.41 6.33 -11.61
N LYS A 122 -9.00 5.28 -12.22
CA LYS A 122 -10.24 4.64 -11.77
C LYS A 122 -10.07 3.68 -10.58
N LYS A 123 -8.83 3.43 -10.13
CA LYS A 123 -8.52 2.68 -8.91
C LYS A 123 -8.38 3.57 -7.67
N PHE A 124 -8.34 4.89 -7.85
CA PHE A 124 -8.15 5.87 -6.79
C PHE A 124 -9.44 6.67 -6.57
N ASP A 125 -9.80 6.88 -5.31
CA ASP A 125 -10.80 7.88 -4.90
C ASP A 125 -10.11 9.21 -4.68
N TYR A 126 -8.96 9.18 -3.99
CA TYR A 126 -8.18 10.36 -3.64
C TYR A 126 -6.79 10.33 -4.27
N ILE A 127 -6.40 11.43 -4.90
CA ILE A 127 -5.03 11.65 -5.38
C ILE A 127 -4.47 12.89 -4.67
N SER A 128 -3.39 12.69 -3.91
CA SER A 128 -2.74 13.74 -3.12
C SER A 128 -1.39 14.12 -3.73
N PRO A 129 -1.34 15.15 -4.60
CA PRO A 129 -0.07 15.69 -5.04
C PRO A 129 0.70 16.36 -3.89
N VAL A 130 2.00 16.09 -3.83
CA VAL A 130 2.91 16.55 -2.76
C VAL A 130 3.67 17.79 -3.23
N TRP A 131 2.95 18.90 -3.33
CA TRP A 131 3.48 20.20 -3.81
C TRP A 131 3.68 21.22 -2.70
N PHE A 132 2.78 21.24 -1.71
CA PHE A 132 2.60 22.41 -0.88
C PHE A 132 3.25 22.31 0.50
N ASN A 133 3.81 23.43 0.94
CA ASN A 133 4.14 23.68 2.34
C ASN A 133 3.54 25.01 2.78
N ILE A 134 3.13 25.10 4.05
CA ILE A 134 2.67 26.33 4.69
C ILE A 134 3.65 26.75 5.77
N LYS A 135 3.93 28.06 5.83
CA LYS A 135 4.76 28.66 6.88
C LYS A 135 4.20 30.01 7.31
N ARG A 136 4.51 30.38 8.55
CA ARG A 136 4.36 31.76 9.04
C ARG A 136 5.44 32.63 8.39
N THR A 137 5.07 33.84 7.97
CA THR A 137 5.96 34.76 7.22
C THR A 137 6.08 36.13 7.87
N ASP A 138 5.09 36.51 8.66
CA ASP A 138 5.05 37.72 9.48
C ASP A 138 4.00 37.51 10.59
N PHE A 139 3.80 38.50 11.45
CA PHE A 139 2.68 38.55 12.40
C PHE A 139 1.34 38.33 11.66
N GLU A 140 0.56 37.34 12.11
CA GLU A 140 -0.78 37.02 11.56
C GLU A 140 -0.79 36.74 10.04
N LYS A 141 0.36 36.33 9.48
CA LYS A 141 0.53 36.17 8.03
C LYS A 141 1.17 34.83 7.65
N TYR A 142 0.37 33.98 7.04
CA TYR A 142 0.77 32.68 6.52
C TYR A 142 0.89 32.69 5.00
N THR A 143 1.66 31.76 4.45
CA THR A 143 1.81 31.61 2.99
C THR A 143 2.01 30.15 2.62
N ILE A 144 1.17 29.68 1.70
CA ILE A 144 1.31 28.37 1.04
C ILE A 144 2.26 28.54 -0.15
N ASN A 145 3.35 27.78 -0.13
CA ASN A 145 4.37 27.74 -1.19
C ASN A 145 4.17 26.46 -2.03
N GLY A 146 4.81 26.38 -3.20
CA GLY A 146 4.71 25.22 -4.12
C GLY A 146 3.70 25.41 -5.27
N ILE A 147 3.09 26.59 -5.39
CA ILE A 147 2.10 26.93 -6.43
C ILE A 147 2.64 26.71 -7.86
N HIS A 148 3.96 26.81 -8.06
CA HIS A 148 4.60 26.58 -9.35
C HIS A 148 4.66 25.11 -9.80
N ASP A 149 4.41 24.16 -8.89
CA ASP A 149 4.36 22.72 -9.20
C ASP A 149 2.95 22.24 -9.63
N ILE A 150 1.95 23.13 -9.67
CA ILE A 150 0.58 22.81 -10.08
C ILE A 150 0.54 22.49 -11.58
N ASP A 151 0.41 21.21 -11.91
CA ASP A 151 0.09 20.76 -13.26
C ASP A 151 -1.44 20.66 -13.45
N GLN A 152 -2.03 21.79 -13.86
CA GLN A 152 -3.46 21.87 -14.17
C GLN A 152 -3.88 20.88 -15.27
N LYS A 153 -3.05 20.64 -16.30
CA LYS A 153 -3.40 19.74 -17.41
C LYS A 153 -3.42 18.28 -16.97
N TRP A 154 -2.51 17.91 -16.06
CA TRP A 154 -2.53 16.61 -15.41
C TRP A 154 -3.81 16.43 -14.59
N ILE A 155 -4.21 17.41 -13.78
CA ILE A 155 -5.49 17.39 -13.02
C ILE A 155 -6.69 17.24 -13.96
N GLU A 156 -6.76 18.04 -15.03
CA GLU A 156 -7.81 17.96 -16.04
C GLU A 156 -7.87 16.55 -16.68
N THR A 157 -6.72 15.97 -17.02
CA THR A 157 -6.62 14.61 -17.56
C THR A 157 -7.12 13.55 -16.56
N LEU A 158 -6.87 13.73 -15.26
CA LEU A 158 -7.36 12.81 -14.22
C LEU A 158 -8.89 12.92 -14.07
N LYS A 159 -9.43 14.15 -14.00
CA LYS A 159 -10.88 14.39 -13.86
C LYS A 159 -11.67 14.02 -15.13
N GLU A 160 -11.07 14.11 -16.32
CA GLU A 160 -11.64 13.57 -17.57
C GLU A 160 -11.76 12.04 -17.51
N LYS A 161 -10.73 11.34 -17.02
CA LYS A 161 -10.74 9.88 -16.91
C LYS A 161 -11.63 9.37 -15.78
N ASN A 162 -11.71 10.08 -14.67
CA ASN A 162 -12.52 9.74 -13.52
C ASN A 162 -13.11 11.02 -12.91
N SER A 163 -14.34 11.38 -13.29
CA SER A 163 -15.04 12.56 -12.75
C SER A 163 -15.32 12.48 -11.23
N ASN A 164 -15.13 11.31 -10.64
CA ASN A 164 -15.30 11.03 -9.22
C ASN A 164 -13.96 10.93 -8.48
N VAL A 165 -12.83 11.26 -9.10
CA VAL A 165 -11.55 11.37 -8.38
C VAL A 165 -11.45 12.72 -7.67
N HIS A 166 -11.06 12.67 -6.40
CA HIS A 166 -10.89 13.82 -5.53
C HIS A 166 -9.41 14.18 -5.46
N ILE A 167 -9.06 15.40 -5.87
CA ILE A 167 -7.69 15.90 -5.85
C ILE A 167 -7.48 16.66 -4.54
N VAL A 168 -6.73 16.06 -3.62
CA VAL A 168 -6.55 16.55 -2.24
C VAL A 168 -5.06 16.80 -1.96
N PRO A 169 -4.49 17.93 -2.44
CA PRO A 169 -3.06 18.20 -2.31
C PRO A 169 -2.57 18.16 -0.87
N ARG A 170 -1.37 17.62 -0.66
CA ARG A 170 -0.77 17.55 0.67
C ARG A 170 -0.11 18.87 1.03
N VAL A 171 -0.49 19.45 2.17
CA VAL A 171 0.11 20.66 2.74
C VAL A 171 0.86 20.31 4.03
N ILE A 172 2.19 20.48 4.02
CA ILE A 172 3.06 20.27 5.20
C ILE A 172 3.39 21.58 5.92
N PHE A 173 3.48 21.55 7.24
CA PHE A 173 3.93 22.68 8.06
C PHE A 173 5.47 22.73 8.14
N GLU A 174 6.13 23.13 7.04
CA GLU A 174 7.60 23.18 6.97
C GLU A 174 8.19 24.49 7.52
N GLN A 175 9.39 24.42 8.11
CA GLN A 175 10.19 25.58 8.54
C GLN A 175 9.57 26.42 9.69
N TRP A 176 8.75 25.81 10.54
CA TRP A 176 8.20 26.45 11.74
C TRP A 176 9.22 26.47 12.88
N SER A 177 9.40 27.63 13.51
CA SER A 177 10.20 27.77 14.73
C SER A 177 9.34 27.57 15.98
N THR A 178 9.98 27.36 17.14
CA THR A 178 9.31 27.34 18.44
C THR A 178 8.52 28.62 18.70
N ASP A 179 9.01 29.77 18.23
CA ASP A 179 8.34 31.07 18.38
C ASP A 179 7.09 31.17 17.50
N ASP A 180 7.10 30.59 16.29
CA ASP A 180 5.92 30.52 15.41
C ASP A 180 4.83 29.61 15.99
N ILE A 181 5.24 28.47 16.57
CA ILE A 181 4.33 27.56 17.27
C ILE A 181 3.73 28.27 18.50
N HIS A 182 4.55 28.98 19.29
CA HIS A 182 4.05 29.76 20.42
C HIS A 182 3.09 30.88 20.00
N ALA A 183 3.39 31.63 18.94
CA ALA A 183 2.51 32.68 18.43
C ALA A 183 1.14 32.13 18.01
N LEU A 184 1.13 31.06 17.20
CA LEU A 184 -0.10 30.39 16.76
C LEU A 184 -0.91 29.84 17.93
N PHE A 185 -0.25 29.25 18.94
CA PHE A 185 -0.95 28.61 20.06
C PHE A 185 -1.55 29.65 21.02
N GLN A 186 -0.92 30.82 21.20
CA GLN A 186 -1.35 31.85 22.16
C GLN A 186 -2.36 32.87 21.62
N SER A 187 -2.54 32.98 20.29
CA SER A 187 -3.47 33.94 19.68
C SER A 187 -4.58 33.24 18.90
N GLU A 188 -5.83 33.55 19.19
CA GLU A 188 -6.97 33.10 18.38
C GLU A 188 -6.98 33.76 16.99
N ASN A 189 -6.46 34.98 16.86
CA ASN A 189 -6.39 35.65 15.57
C ASN A 189 -5.30 35.03 14.67
N GLU A 190 -4.19 34.54 15.22
CA GLU A 190 -3.20 33.76 14.46
C GLU A 190 -3.82 32.44 13.93
N LYS A 191 -4.61 31.72 14.75
CA LYS A 191 -5.36 30.52 14.30
C LYS A 191 -6.37 30.86 13.20
N GLN A 192 -7.14 31.94 13.39
CA GLN A 192 -8.11 32.41 12.42
C GLN A 192 -7.43 32.80 11.09
N GLN A 193 -6.30 33.52 11.11
CA GLN A 193 -5.58 33.85 9.87
C GLN A 193 -4.96 32.62 9.20
N LEU A 194 -4.55 31.60 9.97
CA LEU A 194 -4.09 30.32 9.42
C LEU A 194 -5.24 29.60 8.69
N ALA A 195 -6.40 29.43 9.34
CA ALA A 195 -7.57 28.79 8.73
C ALA A 195 -8.08 29.56 7.49
N LEU A 196 -8.19 30.90 7.58
CA LEU A 196 -8.51 31.77 6.44
C LEU A 196 -7.48 31.68 5.30
N THR A 197 -6.22 31.28 5.56
CA THR A 197 -5.21 31.09 4.52
C THR A 197 -5.47 29.80 3.72
N PHE A 198 -5.85 28.71 4.40
CA PHE A 198 -6.32 27.49 3.73
C PHE A 198 -7.61 27.75 2.94
N GLU A 199 -8.57 28.47 3.52
CA GLU A 199 -9.83 28.81 2.85
C GLU A 199 -9.60 29.62 1.56
N LYS A 200 -8.81 30.70 1.64
CA LYS A 200 -8.50 31.56 0.49
C LYS A 200 -7.79 30.79 -0.63
N PHE A 201 -6.81 29.96 -0.27
CA PHE A 201 -6.10 29.14 -1.25
C PHE A 201 -7.01 28.11 -1.91
N LEU A 202 -7.89 27.46 -1.16
CA LEU A 202 -8.82 26.48 -1.75
C LEU A 202 -9.89 27.15 -2.63
N ASN A 203 -10.33 28.36 -2.27
CA ASN A 203 -11.22 29.16 -3.10
C ASN A 203 -10.55 29.61 -4.42
N GLU A 204 -9.27 29.99 -4.40
CA GLU A 204 -8.50 30.36 -5.60
C GLU A 204 -8.40 29.19 -6.61
N TYR A 205 -8.23 27.96 -6.11
CA TYR A 205 -8.08 26.73 -6.92
C TYR A 205 -9.30 25.80 -6.85
N THR A 206 -10.50 26.33 -6.58
CA THR A 206 -11.69 25.54 -6.22
C THR A 206 -12.19 24.60 -7.32
N ASN A 207 -11.88 24.88 -8.58
CA ASN A 207 -12.19 23.98 -9.70
C ASN A 207 -11.18 22.83 -9.85
N LEU A 208 -9.95 22.99 -9.34
CA LEU A 208 -8.88 21.99 -9.45
C LEU A 208 -8.86 21.05 -8.24
N PHE A 209 -8.91 21.61 -7.02
CA PHE A 209 -8.76 20.85 -5.78
C PHE A 209 -10.10 20.62 -5.08
N ASP A 210 -10.25 19.42 -4.51
CA ASP A 210 -11.46 18.96 -3.83
C ASP A 210 -11.27 18.94 -2.30
N GLY A 211 -10.07 19.27 -1.81
CA GLY A 211 -9.76 19.29 -0.38
C GLY A 211 -8.26 19.33 -0.11
N TYR A 212 -7.85 18.90 1.08
CA TYR A 212 -6.44 18.81 1.47
C TYR A 212 -6.10 17.49 2.17
N VAL A 213 -4.82 17.09 2.08
CA VAL A 213 -4.19 16.26 3.10
C VAL A 213 -3.29 17.13 3.99
N LEU A 214 -3.60 17.22 5.27
CA LEU A 214 -2.88 18.03 6.25
C LEU A 214 -1.76 17.21 6.90
N GLU A 215 -0.51 17.71 6.89
CA GLU A 215 0.63 17.08 7.58
C GLU A 215 1.33 18.07 8.52
N LEU A 216 1.10 17.90 9.83
CA LEU A 216 1.63 18.80 10.87
C LEU A 216 2.07 18.11 12.17
N LEU A 217 1.54 16.91 12.48
CA LEU A 217 1.70 16.28 13.79
C LEU A 217 3.17 16.02 14.18
N VAL A 218 4.03 15.71 13.19
CA VAL A 218 5.48 15.49 13.42
C VAL A 218 6.22 16.81 13.66
N GLN A 219 5.81 17.87 12.96
CA GLN A 219 6.44 19.19 13.02
C GLN A 219 6.07 19.95 14.31
N PHE A 220 4.91 19.64 14.89
CA PHE A 220 4.45 20.13 16.19
C PHE A 220 4.75 19.13 17.35
N ARG A 221 5.73 18.23 17.18
CA ARG A 221 6.13 17.26 18.23
C ARG A 221 6.45 17.97 19.56
N GLY A 222 5.79 17.54 20.63
CA GLY A 222 5.94 18.09 21.98
C GLY A 222 5.05 19.30 22.28
N ALA A 223 4.27 19.78 21.30
CA ALA A 223 3.25 20.80 21.53
C ALA A 223 2.00 20.22 22.23
N SER A 224 1.12 21.11 22.71
CA SER A 224 -0.14 20.72 23.36
C SER A 224 -1.11 20.09 22.36
N LYS A 225 -1.40 18.78 22.50
CA LYS A 225 -2.36 18.07 21.61
C LYS A 225 -3.74 18.73 21.56
N PRO A 226 -4.40 19.12 22.67
CA PRO A 226 -5.70 19.81 22.61
C PRO A 226 -5.67 21.11 21.81
N MET A 227 -4.56 21.85 21.82
CA MET A 227 -4.42 23.09 21.05
C MET A 227 -4.16 22.80 19.56
N LEU A 228 -3.36 21.79 19.25
CA LEU A 228 -3.13 21.34 17.88
C LEU A 228 -4.42 20.79 17.25
N ASN A 229 -5.18 20.04 18.03
CA ASN A 229 -6.50 19.54 17.71
C ASN A 229 -7.50 20.67 17.39
N HIS A 230 -7.55 21.72 18.22
CA HIS A 230 -8.36 22.92 17.95
C HIS A 230 -7.99 23.54 16.60
N ILE A 231 -6.69 23.76 16.34
CA ILE A 231 -6.20 24.31 15.06
C ILE A 231 -6.61 23.43 13.86
N ILE A 232 -6.58 22.10 14.01
CA ILE A 232 -7.01 21.17 12.96
C ILE A 232 -8.52 21.30 12.71
N SER A 233 -9.34 21.35 13.76
CA SER A 233 -10.80 21.58 13.65
C SER A 233 -11.15 22.95 13.07
N ASP A 234 -10.44 24.01 13.44
CA ASP A 234 -10.63 25.37 12.89
C ASP A 234 -10.38 25.40 11.37
N ILE A 235 -9.30 24.76 10.91
CA ILE A 235 -8.99 24.62 9.48
C ILE A 235 -10.07 23.79 8.77
N ALA A 236 -10.52 22.70 9.39
CA ALA A 236 -11.55 21.83 8.85
C ALA A 236 -12.89 22.58 8.66
N GLU A 237 -13.35 23.31 9.68
CA GLU A 237 -14.61 24.08 9.62
C GLU A 237 -14.59 25.10 8.47
N HIS A 238 -13.47 25.81 8.28
CA HIS A 238 -13.31 26.77 7.19
C HIS A 238 -13.30 26.09 5.81
N VAL A 239 -12.60 24.95 5.66
CA VAL A 239 -12.59 24.16 4.43
C VAL A 239 -14.00 23.64 4.11
N HIS A 240 -14.75 23.18 5.11
CA HIS A 240 -16.12 22.65 4.98
C HIS A 240 -17.18 23.70 4.62
N GLN A 241 -16.90 25.00 4.74
CA GLN A 241 -17.77 26.07 4.21
C GLN A 241 -17.66 26.21 2.68
N ILE A 242 -16.61 25.68 2.06
CA ILE A 242 -16.39 25.80 0.62
C ILE A 242 -17.17 24.70 -0.09
N GLU A 243 -18.09 25.10 -0.97
CA GLU A 243 -18.84 24.21 -1.85
C GLU A 243 -18.58 24.57 -3.31
N TYR A 244 -18.35 23.55 -4.15
CA TYR A 244 -18.20 23.70 -5.59
C TYR A 244 -18.95 22.58 -6.31
N ASN A 245 -19.81 22.93 -7.27
CA ASN A 245 -20.66 22.00 -8.01
C ASN A 245 -21.47 21.02 -7.12
N GLY A 246 -22.00 21.49 -5.98
CA GLY A 246 -22.77 20.67 -5.05
C GLY A 246 -21.94 19.71 -4.19
N LYS A 247 -20.61 19.82 -4.22
CA LYS A 247 -19.68 19.06 -3.36
C LYS A 247 -18.98 20.02 -2.39
N LYS A 248 -19.01 19.68 -1.10
CA LYS A 248 -18.14 20.30 -0.10
C LYS A 248 -16.69 19.90 -0.35
N LYS A 249 -15.76 20.72 0.13
CA LYS A 249 -14.34 20.36 0.19
C LYS A 249 -14.04 19.49 1.40
N GLU A 250 -13.05 18.61 1.27
CA GLU A 250 -12.70 17.63 2.30
C GLU A 250 -11.35 17.92 2.95
N ILE A 251 -11.13 17.36 4.13
CA ILE A 251 -9.86 17.39 4.85
C ILE A 251 -9.49 16.02 5.42
N ILE A 252 -8.28 15.57 5.05
CA ILE A 252 -7.69 14.30 5.49
C ILE A 252 -6.47 14.63 6.35
N LEU A 253 -6.35 14.06 7.55
CA LEU A 253 -5.17 14.23 8.41
C LEU A 253 -4.16 13.08 8.18
N ALA A 254 -2.90 13.42 7.94
CA ALA A 254 -1.79 12.46 7.93
C ALA A 254 -1.33 12.15 9.37
N ILE A 255 -1.52 10.90 9.80
CA ILE A 255 -1.25 10.44 11.18
C ILE A 255 0.02 9.58 11.23
N PRO A 256 1.03 9.94 12.03
CA PRO A 256 2.15 9.06 12.32
C PRO A 256 1.73 7.93 13.29
N PRO A 257 2.38 6.76 13.25
CA PRO A 257 2.03 5.59 14.08
C PRO A 257 2.54 5.72 15.53
N TYR A 258 2.54 6.93 16.08
CA TYR A 258 3.19 7.35 17.32
C TYR A 258 2.15 7.91 18.29
N GLU A 259 1.82 7.16 19.35
CA GLU A 259 0.78 7.54 20.32
C GLU A 259 1.05 8.86 21.05
N GLU A 260 2.32 9.25 21.19
CA GLU A 260 2.71 10.53 21.78
C GLU A 260 2.38 11.73 20.89
N LEU A 261 2.15 11.51 19.59
CA LEU A 261 1.73 12.53 18.63
C LEU A 261 0.22 12.46 18.33
N PHE A 262 -0.36 11.26 18.30
CA PHE A 262 -1.77 11.04 18.00
C PHE A 262 -2.29 9.74 18.63
N ASN A 263 -3.32 9.82 19.48
CA ASN A 263 -3.91 8.67 20.15
C ASN A 263 -5.43 8.54 19.85
N LYS A 264 -6.09 7.58 20.51
CA LYS A 264 -7.52 7.33 20.34
C LYS A 264 -8.39 8.51 20.78
N ASP A 265 -8.00 9.25 21.81
CA ASP A 265 -8.75 10.42 22.28
C ASP A 265 -8.71 11.56 21.25
N ASP A 266 -7.55 11.78 20.60
CA ASP A 266 -7.41 12.75 19.50
C ASP A 266 -8.26 12.34 18.29
N PHE A 267 -8.27 11.04 17.96
CA PHE A 267 -9.09 10.47 16.89
C PHE A 267 -10.59 10.64 17.14
N GLU A 268 -11.09 10.22 18.31
CA GLU A 268 -12.51 10.32 18.67
C GLU A 268 -13.02 11.75 18.64
N MET A 269 -12.20 12.72 19.05
CA MET A 269 -12.55 14.13 19.01
C MET A 269 -12.49 14.71 17.59
N LEU A 270 -11.48 14.39 16.77
CA LEU A 270 -11.41 14.87 15.38
C LEU A 270 -12.38 14.14 14.42
N TYR A 271 -12.97 13.02 14.83
CA TYR A 271 -13.72 12.13 13.95
C TYR A 271 -14.88 12.82 13.22
N GLU A 272 -15.61 13.70 13.91
CA GLU A 272 -16.73 14.47 13.34
C GLU A 272 -16.26 15.68 12.51
N HIS A 273 -15.03 16.17 12.74
CA HIS A 273 -14.48 17.35 12.06
C HIS A 273 -13.76 17.01 10.75
N LEU A 274 -13.27 15.77 10.58
CA LEU A 274 -12.46 15.39 9.43
C LEU A 274 -13.14 14.36 8.53
N ASP A 275 -12.78 14.36 7.25
CA ASP A 275 -13.28 13.41 6.25
C ASP A 275 -12.39 12.17 6.14
N GLY A 276 -11.11 12.29 6.54
CA GLY A 276 -10.18 11.19 6.46
C GLY A 276 -8.99 11.22 7.41
N PHE A 277 -8.40 10.03 7.59
CA PHE A 277 -7.29 9.75 8.50
C PHE A 277 -6.28 8.82 7.81
N SER A 278 -5.23 9.40 7.24
CA SER A 278 -4.17 8.68 6.51
C SER A 278 -3.09 8.21 7.49
N VAL A 279 -3.20 6.97 7.97
CA VAL A 279 -2.31 6.42 9.00
C VAL A 279 -1.04 5.86 8.36
N MET A 280 0.12 6.43 8.70
CA MET A 280 1.42 6.06 8.16
C MET A 280 1.94 4.75 8.79
N THR A 281 1.26 3.64 8.54
CA THR A 281 1.61 2.29 9.04
C THR A 281 2.78 1.66 8.28
N TYR A 282 3.89 2.39 8.21
CA TYR A 282 5.19 1.99 7.66
C TYR A 282 6.32 2.72 8.41
N ASP A 283 7.57 2.46 8.02
CA ASP A 283 8.79 2.89 8.74
C ASP A 283 8.81 2.42 10.21
N PHE A 284 8.47 1.15 10.42
CA PHE A 284 8.56 0.48 11.71
C PHE A 284 9.96 0.68 12.34
N PRO A 285 10.04 1.09 13.62
CA PRO A 285 11.31 1.45 14.27
C PRO A 285 12.18 0.21 14.54
N ASN A 286 13.01 -0.16 13.58
CA ASN A 286 13.98 -1.24 13.68
C ASN A 286 15.34 -0.75 14.22
N ARG A 287 15.98 -1.51 15.11
CA ARG A 287 17.37 -1.27 15.58
C ARG A 287 18.44 -1.88 14.66
N GLU A 288 18.05 -2.89 13.89
CA GLU A 288 18.88 -3.68 12.97
C GLU A 288 18.13 -3.77 11.61
N PRO A 289 18.74 -4.29 10.53
CA PRO A 289 18.01 -4.51 9.27
C PRO A 289 16.72 -5.31 9.48
N GLY A 290 15.56 -4.76 9.11
CA GLY A 290 14.28 -5.34 9.45
C GLY A 290 13.10 -4.93 8.56
N PRO A 291 11.95 -5.61 8.73
CA PRO A 291 10.71 -5.35 7.99
C PRO A 291 10.20 -3.91 8.18
N ILE A 292 9.59 -3.36 7.13
CA ILE A 292 9.19 -1.94 7.07
C ILE A 292 7.85 -1.70 7.77
N ALA A 293 6.95 -2.69 7.73
CA ALA A 293 5.60 -2.56 8.27
C ALA A 293 5.04 -3.91 8.74
N PRO A 294 5.62 -4.55 9.80
CA PRO A 294 5.19 -5.89 10.23
C PRO A 294 3.68 -5.99 10.41
N LEU A 295 3.04 -6.99 9.79
CA LEU A 295 1.57 -7.00 9.69
C LEU A 295 0.84 -6.95 11.04
N GLU A 296 1.37 -7.59 12.08
CA GLU A 296 0.77 -7.51 13.43
C GLU A 296 0.92 -6.11 14.05
N TRP A 297 2.03 -5.40 13.81
CA TRP A 297 2.18 -4.01 14.24
C TRP A 297 1.24 -3.08 13.47
N VAL A 298 1.10 -3.28 12.15
CA VAL A 298 0.12 -2.55 11.33
C VAL A 298 -1.29 -2.76 11.91
N LYS A 299 -1.69 -4.02 12.12
CA LYS A 299 -2.98 -4.37 12.73
C LYS A 299 -3.19 -3.70 14.08
N MET A 300 -2.27 -3.89 15.03
CA MET A 300 -2.35 -3.28 16.37
C MET A 300 -2.40 -1.74 16.33
N THR A 301 -1.81 -1.11 15.32
CA THR A 301 -1.86 0.34 15.13
C THR A 301 -3.22 0.77 14.59
N MET A 302 -3.76 0.06 13.59
CA MET A 302 -5.06 0.35 12.98
C MET A 302 -6.24 0.08 13.93
N GLU A 303 -6.20 -1.00 14.72
CA GLU A 303 -7.27 -1.38 15.66
C GLU A 303 -7.61 -0.30 16.70
N LYS A 304 -6.74 0.70 16.91
CA LYS A 304 -6.99 1.87 17.76
C LYS A 304 -7.99 2.86 17.16
N PHE A 305 -8.15 2.83 15.84
CA PHE A 305 -8.90 3.80 15.03
C PHE A 305 -10.05 3.14 14.24
N VAL A 306 -10.33 1.86 14.45
CA VAL A 306 -11.46 1.16 13.80
C VAL A 306 -12.77 1.52 14.51
N MET A 307 -13.76 1.94 13.73
CA MET A 307 -15.14 2.16 14.16
C MET A 307 -16.03 0.96 13.77
N PRO A 308 -17.20 0.76 14.41
CA PRO A 308 -18.14 -0.30 14.02
C PRO A 308 -18.62 -0.17 12.56
N GLU A 309 -18.75 -1.30 11.86
CA GLU A 309 -19.08 -1.35 10.42
C GLU A 309 -20.46 -0.73 10.07
N ASP A 310 -21.41 -0.74 11.00
CA ASP A 310 -22.82 -0.44 10.72
C ASP A 310 -23.16 1.07 10.74
N GLU A 311 -22.28 1.96 11.23
CA GLU A 311 -22.66 3.34 11.57
C GLU A 311 -21.87 4.46 10.88
N THR A 312 -20.82 4.19 10.08
CA THR A 312 -19.94 5.29 9.59
C THR A 312 -19.39 5.13 8.16
N PRO A 313 -19.09 6.24 7.45
CA PRO A 313 -18.29 6.19 6.23
C PRO A 313 -16.84 5.78 6.55
N ILE A 314 -16.18 5.12 5.60
CA ILE A 314 -14.77 4.70 5.76
C ILE A 314 -13.84 5.92 5.70
N LYS A 315 -13.56 6.51 6.86
CA LYS A 315 -12.62 7.65 7.01
C LYS A 315 -11.16 7.24 7.23
N VAL A 316 -10.89 6.02 7.69
CA VAL A 316 -9.53 5.61 8.10
C VAL A 316 -8.84 4.87 6.96
N PHE A 317 -7.57 5.20 6.69
CA PHE A 317 -6.78 4.62 5.61
C PHE A 317 -5.50 3.95 6.15
N LEU A 318 -5.30 2.69 5.81
CA LEU A 318 -4.10 1.91 6.13
C LEU A 318 -2.94 2.31 5.19
N GLY A 319 -1.81 2.75 5.75
CA GLY A 319 -0.63 3.17 5.01
C GLY A 319 0.14 2.01 4.35
N LEU A 320 0.43 2.17 3.05
CA LEU A 320 1.21 1.25 2.24
C LEU A 320 2.46 1.94 1.69
N ASN A 321 3.65 1.46 2.07
CA ASN A 321 4.91 1.89 1.48
C ASN A 321 5.13 1.21 0.11
N PHE A 322 5.47 2.00 -0.90
CA PHE A 322 5.89 1.58 -2.25
C PHE A 322 7.41 1.73 -2.48
N TYR A 323 8.14 2.20 -1.47
CA TYR A 323 9.61 2.13 -1.36
C TYR A 323 10.04 1.00 -0.41
N GLY A 324 11.34 0.73 -0.43
CA GLY A 324 12.03 -0.18 0.47
C GLY A 324 13.20 0.46 1.21
N TYR A 325 13.86 -0.35 2.05
CA TYR A 325 15.18 -0.06 2.61
C TYR A 325 16.19 -1.14 2.22
N ARG A 326 17.37 -0.68 1.82
CA ARG A 326 18.56 -1.47 1.55
C ARG A 326 19.57 -1.27 2.66
N TYR A 327 20.09 -2.37 3.18
CA TYR A 327 21.11 -2.45 4.21
C TYR A 327 22.34 -3.12 3.62
N ASP A 328 23.43 -2.37 3.43
CA ASP A 328 24.72 -2.88 2.96
C ASP A 328 25.69 -3.03 4.14
N ARG A 329 26.41 -4.15 4.22
CA ARG A 329 27.38 -4.40 5.30
C ARG A 329 28.51 -3.37 5.27
N VAL A 330 28.86 -2.83 6.43
CA VAL A 330 30.01 -1.91 6.58
C VAL A 330 31.26 -2.72 6.91
N ASP A 331 32.37 -2.46 6.22
CA ASP A 331 33.64 -3.15 6.51
C ASP A 331 34.25 -2.66 7.83
N SER A 332 34.66 -3.61 8.67
CA SER A 332 35.11 -3.38 10.05
C SER A 332 36.54 -2.84 10.18
N SER A 333 37.03 -2.11 9.18
CA SER A 333 38.36 -1.47 9.21
C SER A 333 38.38 -0.20 10.09
N GLU A 334 37.23 0.41 10.35
CA GLU A 334 37.08 1.50 11.32
C GLU A 334 36.84 0.96 12.73
N LYS A 335 37.92 0.63 13.44
CA LYS A 335 37.92 0.17 14.84
C LYS A 335 37.52 1.25 15.86
N ASN A 336 36.28 1.73 15.81
CA ASN A 336 35.64 2.36 16.96
C ASN A 336 34.49 1.46 17.42
N GLU A 337 34.61 0.96 18.64
CA GLU A 337 33.63 0.09 19.28
C GLU A 337 32.26 0.83 19.36
N GLN A 338 31.16 0.10 19.12
CA GLN A 338 29.77 0.59 18.97
C GLN A 338 29.33 1.16 17.59
N LYS A 339 30.01 0.85 16.47
CA LYS A 339 29.49 1.18 15.12
C LYS A 339 28.47 0.18 14.57
N GLN A 340 27.43 0.71 13.92
CA GLN A 340 26.34 0.00 13.25
C GLN A 340 26.87 -0.93 12.14
N GLN A 341 26.43 -2.20 12.13
CA GLN A 341 26.97 -3.23 11.23
C GLN A 341 26.57 -3.04 9.75
N PHE A 342 25.48 -2.31 9.50
CA PHE A 342 24.93 -2.08 8.17
C PHE A 342 24.65 -0.59 7.94
N GLY A 343 24.99 -0.09 6.76
CA GLY A 343 24.57 1.23 6.28
C GLY A 343 23.20 1.12 5.60
N MET A 344 22.23 1.90 6.07
CA MET A 344 20.88 1.95 5.52
C MET A 344 20.74 3.01 4.42
N LYS A 345 20.00 2.68 3.35
CA LYS A 345 19.58 3.59 2.27
C LYS A 345 18.13 3.27 1.88
N SER A 346 17.34 4.25 1.48
CA SER A 346 16.09 4.00 0.78
C SER A 346 16.35 3.38 -0.59
N ILE A 347 15.39 2.61 -1.10
CA ILE A 347 15.43 2.02 -2.44
C ILE A 347 14.02 2.07 -3.07
N ILE A 348 13.91 2.61 -4.28
CA ILE A 348 12.65 2.64 -5.03
C ILE A 348 12.60 1.52 -6.07
N GLY A 349 11.44 1.30 -6.70
CA GLY A 349 11.21 0.18 -7.60
C GLY A 349 12.18 0.09 -8.77
N GLN A 350 12.59 1.21 -9.36
CA GLN A 350 13.58 1.22 -10.45
C GLN A 350 14.95 0.71 -9.96
N ASP A 351 15.43 1.19 -8.82
CA ASP A 351 16.68 0.76 -8.20
C ASP A 351 16.64 -0.70 -7.75
N TYR A 352 15.50 -1.17 -7.22
CA TYR A 352 15.30 -2.56 -6.83
C TYR A 352 15.36 -3.50 -8.04
N ILE A 353 14.71 -3.13 -9.15
CA ILE A 353 14.78 -3.88 -10.40
C ILE A 353 16.20 -3.84 -11.00
N GLU A 354 16.91 -2.72 -10.95
CA GLU A 354 18.30 -2.66 -11.41
C GLU A 354 19.22 -3.52 -10.54
N PHE A 355 19.02 -3.53 -9.22
CA PHE A 355 19.70 -4.41 -8.29
C PHE A 355 19.45 -5.88 -8.64
N LEU A 356 18.20 -6.29 -8.83
CA LEU A 356 17.86 -7.67 -9.22
C LEU A 356 18.48 -8.02 -10.59
N ARG A 357 18.43 -7.14 -11.60
CA ARG A 357 19.10 -7.39 -12.89
C ARG A 357 20.57 -7.73 -12.73
N LYS A 358 21.30 -6.95 -11.92
CA LYS A 358 22.74 -7.14 -11.67
C LYS A 358 23.06 -8.38 -10.81
N SER A 359 22.14 -8.81 -9.95
CA SER A 359 22.44 -9.74 -8.85
C SER A 359 21.48 -10.94 -8.68
N HIS A 360 20.53 -11.15 -9.59
CA HIS A 360 19.52 -12.22 -9.52
C HIS A 360 20.13 -13.60 -9.24
N HIS A 361 21.25 -13.94 -9.87
CA HIS A 361 21.98 -15.21 -9.70
C HIS A 361 22.66 -15.39 -8.33
N LYS A 362 22.67 -14.36 -7.47
CA LYS A 362 23.17 -14.38 -6.08
C LYS A 362 22.11 -14.00 -5.05
N SER A 363 20.96 -13.50 -5.50
CA SER A 363 19.90 -12.98 -4.64
C SER A 363 18.94 -14.08 -4.25
N MET A 364 18.76 -14.30 -2.96
CA MET A 364 17.70 -15.13 -2.41
C MET A 364 16.57 -14.22 -1.92
N ILE A 365 15.32 -14.53 -2.26
CA ILE A 365 14.16 -13.82 -1.70
C ILE A 365 13.52 -14.74 -0.67
N VAL A 366 13.39 -14.26 0.57
CA VAL A 366 12.89 -15.02 1.71
C VAL A 366 11.64 -14.35 2.25
N TYR A 367 10.56 -15.10 2.40
CA TYR A 367 9.36 -14.64 3.08
C TYR A 367 9.46 -14.85 4.60
N ASP A 368 9.24 -13.81 5.40
CA ASP A 368 9.04 -13.96 6.84
C ASP A 368 7.53 -13.99 7.15
N PRO A 369 6.97 -15.14 7.56
CA PRO A 369 5.54 -15.26 7.86
C PRO A 369 5.11 -14.47 9.11
N ARG A 370 6.03 -13.91 9.90
CA ARG A 370 5.69 -13.09 11.08
C ARG A 370 5.43 -11.63 10.71
N SER A 371 6.28 -11.04 9.86
CA SER A 371 6.08 -9.69 9.33
C SER A 371 5.16 -9.68 8.10
N GLN A 372 5.02 -10.83 7.43
CA GLN A 372 4.33 -10.99 6.14
C GLN A 372 4.97 -10.12 5.04
N GLU A 373 6.30 -10.03 5.07
CA GLU A 373 7.16 -9.33 4.10
C GLU A 373 8.21 -10.25 3.49
N HIS A 374 8.79 -9.82 2.37
CA HIS A 374 9.94 -10.47 1.75
C HIS A 374 11.22 -9.67 2.01
N ALA A 375 12.29 -10.38 2.36
CA ALA A 375 13.65 -9.86 2.37
C ALA A 375 14.42 -10.43 1.15
N THR A 376 15.01 -9.57 0.34
CA THR A 376 16.00 -9.97 -0.68
C THR A 376 17.38 -9.92 -0.05
N VAL A 377 18.10 -11.05 -0.06
CA VAL A 377 19.37 -11.23 0.65
C VAL A 377 20.45 -11.67 -0.33
N ILE A 378 21.62 -11.03 -0.25
CA ILE A 378 22.87 -11.54 -0.84
C ILE A 378 23.75 -11.99 0.31
N HIS A 379 24.09 -13.27 0.33
CA HIS A 379 25.10 -13.83 1.22
C HIS A 379 26.48 -13.77 0.55
N GLY A 380 27.52 -13.49 1.34
CA GLY A 380 28.89 -13.65 0.89
C GLY A 380 29.25 -15.11 0.61
N GLN A 381 30.39 -15.34 -0.03
CA GLN A 381 30.90 -16.71 -0.25
C GLN A 381 31.23 -17.38 1.10
N PRO A 382 30.73 -18.60 1.39
CA PRO A 382 31.15 -19.36 2.56
C PRO A 382 32.66 -19.63 2.51
N THR A 383 33.36 -19.38 3.61
CA THR A 383 34.79 -19.69 3.73
C THR A 383 35.02 -20.78 4.75
N LYS A 384 36.20 -21.42 4.73
CA LYS A 384 36.59 -22.40 5.77
C LYS A 384 36.60 -21.81 7.19
N GLN A 385 36.67 -20.49 7.33
CA GLN A 385 36.68 -19.77 8.61
C GLN A 385 35.28 -19.26 9.00
N GLN A 386 34.39 -19.09 8.02
CA GLN A 386 33.03 -18.59 8.23
C GLN A 386 32.05 -19.35 7.32
N PRO A 387 31.59 -20.56 7.74
CA PRO A 387 30.71 -21.40 6.94
C PRO A 387 29.29 -20.85 6.80
N ASN A 388 28.84 -20.04 7.76
CA ASN A 388 27.59 -19.29 7.70
C ASN A 388 27.92 -17.79 7.54
N PRO A 389 28.09 -17.29 6.29
CA PRO A 389 28.44 -15.90 6.05
C PRO A 389 27.27 -14.96 6.37
N ILE A 390 27.57 -13.92 7.15
CA ILE A 390 26.67 -12.80 7.42
C ILE A 390 26.30 -12.13 6.07
N PRO A 391 25.02 -11.76 5.84
CA PRO A 391 24.60 -11.06 4.63
C PRO A 391 25.50 -9.87 4.26
N GLU A 392 25.79 -9.72 2.98
CA GLU A 392 26.47 -8.55 2.41
C GLU A 392 25.46 -7.42 2.13
N THR A 393 24.28 -7.79 1.64
CA THR A 393 23.15 -6.88 1.40
C THR A 393 21.85 -7.54 1.83
N ILE A 394 20.99 -6.78 2.50
CA ILE A 394 19.59 -7.13 2.83
C ILE A 394 18.71 -6.00 2.29
N ILE A 395 17.63 -6.34 1.58
CA ILE A 395 16.64 -5.38 1.08
C ILE A 395 15.25 -5.81 1.49
N PHE A 396 14.53 -4.93 2.18
CA PHE A 396 13.09 -5.04 2.35
C PHE A 396 12.43 -4.13 1.32
N TYR A 397 11.62 -4.68 0.42
CA TYR A 397 10.88 -3.95 -0.59
C TYR A 397 9.51 -4.62 -0.78
N PRO A 398 8.41 -3.87 -0.93
CA PRO A 398 7.07 -4.43 -1.03
C PRO A 398 6.93 -5.41 -2.20
N SER A 399 6.39 -6.59 -1.92
CA SER A 399 6.05 -7.59 -2.94
C SER A 399 4.54 -7.69 -3.11
N LEU A 400 4.11 -8.34 -4.20
CA LEU A 400 2.69 -8.65 -4.42
C LEU A 400 2.03 -9.33 -3.20
N LYS A 401 2.74 -10.26 -2.54
CA LYS A 401 2.25 -10.95 -1.35
C LYS A 401 2.15 -10.04 -0.12
N SER A 402 3.12 -9.15 0.09
CA SER A 402 3.10 -8.25 1.26
C SER A 402 2.03 -7.18 1.12
N ILE A 403 1.80 -6.67 -0.09
CA ILE A 403 0.67 -5.78 -0.41
C ILE A 403 -0.66 -6.54 -0.27
N TYR A 404 -0.80 -7.74 -0.85
CA TYR A 404 -2.01 -8.57 -0.71
C TYR A 404 -2.41 -8.78 0.76
N LYS A 405 -1.43 -9.05 1.63
CA LYS A 405 -1.70 -9.24 3.07
C LYS A 405 -2.17 -7.99 3.81
N ARG A 406 -1.74 -6.81 3.38
CA ARG A 406 -2.23 -5.53 3.95
C ARG A 406 -3.61 -5.16 3.39
N LEU A 407 -3.93 -5.53 2.15
CA LEU A 407 -5.27 -5.39 1.58
C LEU A 407 -6.28 -6.37 2.22
N GLU A 408 -5.88 -7.60 2.52
CA GLU A 408 -6.69 -8.53 3.33
C GLU A 408 -6.95 -7.96 4.73
N LEU A 409 -5.96 -7.31 5.35
CA LEU A 409 -6.12 -6.66 6.66
C LEU A 409 -7.04 -5.44 6.57
N ALA A 410 -6.83 -4.55 5.59
CA ALA A 410 -7.68 -3.37 5.39
C ALA A 410 -9.16 -3.74 5.16
N THR A 411 -9.40 -4.79 4.38
CA THR A 411 -10.74 -5.36 4.16
C THR A 411 -11.35 -5.88 5.46
N LYS A 412 -10.59 -6.59 6.30
CA LYS A 412 -11.07 -7.13 7.59
C LYS A 412 -11.33 -6.09 8.68
N LEU A 413 -10.66 -4.94 8.59
CA LEU A 413 -10.82 -3.83 9.54
C LEU A 413 -11.80 -2.76 9.04
N HIS A 414 -12.45 -2.97 7.88
CA HIS A 414 -13.34 -2.01 7.24
C HIS A 414 -12.69 -0.63 6.97
N VAL A 415 -11.39 -0.62 6.65
CA VAL A 415 -10.62 0.61 6.38
C VAL A 415 -10.23 0.75 4.90
N GLY A 416 -9.96 1.98 4.46
CA GLY A 416 -9.36 2.28 3.17
C GLY A 416 -7.84 2.03 3.17
N ILE A 417 -7.15 2.48 2.12
CA ILE A 417 -5.68 2.45 2.04
C ILE A 417 -5.10 3.78 1.55
N ALA A 418 -3.88 4.09 2.00
CA ALA A 418 -3.11 5.26 1.58
C ALA A 418 -1.72 4.84 1.08
N ILE A 419 -1.40 5.11 -0.19
CA ILE A 419 -0.18 4.62 -0.86
C ILE A 419 0.89 5.72 -0.94
N TRP A 420 2.06 5.47 -0.34
CA TRP A 420 3.24 6.35 -0.40
C TRP A 420 4.42 5.68 -1.13
N ASP A 421 4.83 6.09 -2.34
CA ASP A 421 4.13 6.98 -3.27
C ASP A 421 3.95 6.32 -4.65
N GLY A 422 2.99 6.79 -5.43
CA GLY A 422 2.58 6.17 -6.70
C GLY A 422 3.69 6.03 -7.75
N GLY A 423 4.79 6.79 -7.65
CA GLY A 423 5.95 6.69 -8.54
C GLY A 423 7.01 5.66 -8.13
N GLN A 424 6.91 5.07 -6.94
CA GLN A 424 7.98 4.25 -6.35
C GLN A 424 7.76 2.74 -6.48
N GLY A 425 6.51 2.30 -6.69
CA GLY A 425 6.12 0.89 -6.72
C GLY A 425 6.50 0.16 -8.01
N THR A 426 6.77 -1.14 -7.94
CA THR A 426 6.95 -2.01 -9.13
C THR A 426 5.69 -2.76 -9.56
N PHE A 427 4.59 -2.71 -8.79
CA PHE A 427 3.37 -3.46 -9.10
C PHE A 427 2.13 -2.68 -8.65
N ILE A 428 1.18 -2.42 -9.57
CA ILE A 428 -0.01 -1.59 -9.30
C ILE A 428 -1.33 -2.29 -9.66
N ASP A 429 -1.30 -3.54 -10.14
CA ASP A 429 -2.51 -4.31 -10.48
C ASP A 429 -2.81 -5.48 -9.54
N THR A 430 -3.93 -5.34 -8.83
CA THR A 430 -4.37 -6.07 -7.63
C THR A 430 -5.90 -5.94 -7.49
N PHE A 431 -6.73 -6.79 -6.86
CA PHE A 431 -6.76 -8.24 -6.54
C PHE A 431 -8.24 -8.74 -6.39
N TRP A 432 -8.67 -9.80 -7.10
CA TRP A 432 -10.05 -10.38 -7.09
C TRP A 432 -10.77 -10.49 -5.72
N ARG A 433 -12.10 -10.33 -5.76
CA ARG A 433 -13.05 -10.61 -4.67
C ARG A 433 -13.33 -12.11 -4.51
N LYS A 434 -13.45 -12.58 -3.26
CA LYS A 434 -14.00 -13.90 -2.89
C LYS A 434 -15.39 -13.75 -2.26
N SER A 435 -16.30 -14.66 -2.56
CA SER A 435 -17.64 -14.73 -1.93
C SER A 435 -17.95 -16.16 -1.48
N PHE A 436 -18.25 -16.35 -0.20
CA PHE A 436 -18.75 -17.62 0.36
C PHE A 436 -20.26 -17.74 0.09
N ILE A 437 -20.72 -18.83 -0.53
CA ILE A 437 -22.14 -19.00 -0.88
C ILE A 437 -22.65 -20.36 -0.41
N GLY A 438 -23.69 -20.34 0.44
CA GLY A 438 -24.21 -21.51 1.13
C GLY A 438 -24.87 -22.61 0.27
N ASP A 439 -25.11 -22.40 -1.03
CA ASP A 439 -25.83 -23.38 -1.87
C ASP A 439 -25.71 -23.11 -3.38
N LEU A 440 -24.73 -23.75 -4.05
CA LEU A 440 -24.52 -23.59 -5.49
C LEU A 440 -25.66 -24.12 -6.38
N ARG A 441 -26.55 -24.98 -5.88
CA ARG A 441 -27.69 -25.48 -6.68
C ARG A 441 -28.69 -24.40 -7.05
N ARG A 442 -28.61 -23.24 -6.37
CA ARG A 442 -29.42 -22.04 -6.68
C ARG A 442 -28.86 -21.24 -7.84
N ALA A 443 -27.66 -21.58 -8.32
CA ALA A 443 -27.08 -20.96 -9.49
C ALA A 443 -27.87 -21.36 -10.74
N ARG A 444 -27.98 -20.43 -11.68
CA ARG A 444 -28.64 -20.60 -12.96
C ARG A 444 -27.64 -20.29 -14.06
N LYS A 445 -27.65 -21.06 -15.14
CA LYS A 445 -26.85 -20.77 -16.32
C LYS A 445 -27.60 -19.72 -17.15
N ASP A 446 -26.94 -18.62 -17.51
CA ASP A 446 -27.63 -17.47 -18.13
C ASP A 446 -27.98 -17.71 -19.61
N SER A 447 -27.26 -18.58 -20.31
CA SER A 447 -27.64 -19.14 -21.62
C SER A 447 -26.89 -20.43 -21.92
N ASP A 448 -27.35 -21.24 -22.88
CA ASP A 448 -26.70 -22.53 -23.20
C ASP A 448 -25.32 -22.39 -23.86
N ASP A 449 -25.09 -21.34 -24.64
CA ASP A 449 -23.81 -21.07 -25.31
C ASP A 449 -22.75 -20.39 -24.40
N ASP A 450 -23.15 -19.86 -23.24
CA ASP A 450 -22.24 -19.13 -22.36
C ASP A 450 -21.78 -19.98 -21.16
N ASN A 451 -20.54 -19.75 -20.71
CA ASN A 451 -19.93 -20.47 -19.58
C ASN A 451 -20.20 -19.78 -18.23
N GLN A 452 -21.22 -18.93 -18.17
CA GLN A 452 -21.51 -18.02 -17.06
C GLN A 452 -22.70 -18.51 -16.24
N TRP A 453 -22.52 -18.48 -14.92
CA TRP A 453 -23.53 -18.85 -13.93
C TRP A 453 -23.88 -17.63 -13.08
N THR A 454 -25.16 -17.45 -12.80
CA THR A 454 -25.66 -16.38 -11.92
C THR A 454 -26.33 -16.97 -10.69
N ILE A 455 -26.03 -16.43 -9.51
CA ILE A 455 -26.63 -16.82 -8.23
C ILE A 455 -27.00 -15.59 -7.41
N ILE A 456 -28.15 -15.64 -6.73
CA ILE A 456 -28.58 -14.57 -5.82
C ILE A 456 -28.25 -14.99 -4.39
N TYR A 457 -27.44 -14.18 -3.71
CA TYR A 457 -27.01 -14.41 -2.32
C TYR A 457 -27.04 -13.09 -1.54
N ASN A 458 -27.56 -13.10 -0.31
CA ASN A 458 -27.76 -11.91 0.52
C ASN A 458 -28.39 -10.71 -0.22
N GLY A 459 -29.38 -10.97 -1.08
CA GLY A 459 -30.08 -9.96 -1.89
C GLY A 459 -29.28 -9.36 -3.05
N LYS A 460 -28.05 -9.85 -3.30
CA LYS A 460 -27.18 -9.40 -4.40
C LYS A 460 -27.03 -10.51 -5.44
N THR A 461 -26.95 -10.11 -6.70
CA THR A 461 -26.72 -11.01 -7.83
C THR A 461 -25.22 -11.11 -8.08
N HIS A 462 -24.70 -12.34 -8.08
CA HIS A 462 -23.29 -12.66 -8.33
C HIS A 462 -23.19 -13.50 -9.60
N GLN A 463 -22.29 -13.13 -10.51
CA GLN A 463 -22.02 -13.93 -11.72
C GLN A 463 -20.70 -14.65 -11.55
N PHE A 464 -20.55 -15.91 -11.93
CA PHE A 464 -19.33 -16.68 -11.71
C PHE A 464 -19.03 -17.67 -12.84
N LEU A 465 -17.73 -17.95 -13.01
CA LEU A 465 -17.16 -18.84 -14.04
C LEU A 465 -16.49 -20.06 -13.40
N TYR A 466 -15.99 -19.88 -12.18
CA TYR A 466 -15.24 -20.87 -11.44
C TYR A 466 -15.77 -20.98 -10.02
N VAL A 467 -15.68 -22.19 -9.47
CA VAL A 467 -16.12 -22.56 -8.13
C VAL A 467 -14.94 -23.15 -7.37
N TRP A 468 -14.90 -22.87 -6.06
CA TRP A 468 -13.96 -23.46 -5.11
C TRP A 468 -14.77 -24.23 -4.09
N LEU A 469 -14.68 -25.54 -4.14
CA LEU A 469 -15.44 -26.45 -3.31
C LEU A 469 -14.55 -27.01 -2.20
N GLN A 470 -15.13 -27.31 -1.05
CA GLN A 470 -14.51 -28.17 -0.05
C GLN A 470 -15.52 -29.21 0.44
N GLY A 471 -15.07 -30.41 0.75
CA GLY A 471 -15.93 -31.48 1.22
C GLY A 471 -15.16 -32.76 1.54
N ILE A 472 -15.84 -33.69 2.21
CA ILE A 472 -15.34 -35.05 2.43
C ILE A 472 -15.44 -35.79 1.10
N CYS A 473 -14.35 -36.38 0.63
CA CYS A 473 -14.37 -37.28 -0.51
C CYS A 473 -15.15 -38.55 -0.13
N ILE A 474 -16.33 -38.75 -0.72
CA ILE A 474 -17.19 -39.91 -0.43
C ILE A 474 -17.09 -41.01 -1.49
N LYS A 475 -16.54 -40.71 -2.67
CA LYS A 475 -16.35 -41.68 -3.75
C LYS A 475 -15.19 -41.32 -4.67
N ILE A 476 -14.38 -42.29 -5.08
CA ILE A 476 -13.40 -42.14 -6.17
C ILE A 476 -13.56 -43.27 -7.19
N ASP A 477 -13.83 -42.94 -8.45
CA ASP A 477 -13.83 -43.89 -9.58
C ASP A 477 -12.88 -43.42 -10.69
N LYS A 478 -11.66 -43.96 -10.67
CA LYS A 478 -10.61 -43.65 -11.65
C LYS A 478 -10.86 -44.24 -13.05
N HIS A 479 -11.84 -45.14 -13.20
CA HIS A 479 -12.23 -45.68 -14.51
C HIS A 479 -13.34 -44.85 -15.15
N ALA A 480 -14.25 -44.28 -14.35
CA ALA A 480 -15.30 -43.36 -14.78
C ALA A 480 -14.85 -41.88 -14.85
N ASP A 481 -13.58 -41.58 -14.54
CA ASP A 481 -13.00 -40.23 -14.47
C ASP A 481 -13.68 -39.29 -13.45
N LEU A 482 -13.97 -39.86 -12.28
CA LEU A 482 -14.96 -39.34 -11.33
C LEU A 482 -14.45 -39.28 -9.89
N MET A 483 -14.79 -38.20 -9.19
CA MET A 483 -14.68 -38.07 -7.73
C MET A 483 -15.95 -37.40 -7.22
N ILE A 484 -16.47 -37.79 -6.06
CA ILE A 484 -17.59 -37.10 -5.41
C ILE A 484 -17.13 -36.57 -4.06
N ILE A 485 -17.39 -35.29 -3.81
CA ILE A 485 -17.20 -34.65 -2.50
C ILE A 485 -18.55 -34.24 -1.92
N GLU A 486 -18.70 -34.33 -0.60
CA GLU A 486 -19.91 -33.98 0.13
C GLU A 486 -19.60 -32.97 1.25
N ASP A 487 -20.47 -31.98 1.42
CA ASP A 487 -20.47 -31.06 2.55
C ASP A 487 -21.89 -30.92 3.15
N ALA A 488 -22.07 -30.00 4.10
CA ALA A 488 -23.38 -29.75 4.72
C ALA A 488 -24.42 -29.11 3.77
N THR A 489 -24.01 -28.71 2.56
CA THR A 489 -24.86 -28.08 1.55
C THR A 489 -25.32 -29.11 0.51
N GLY A 490 -24.48 -30.07 0.12
CA GLY A 490 -24.84 -31.19 -0.74
C GLY A 490 -23.62 -31.92 -1.33
N GLN A 491 -23.85 -32.68 -2.40
CA GLN A 491 -22.79 -33.39 -3.12
C GLN A 491 -22.33 -32.62 -4.37
N ALA A 492 -21.04 -32.69 -4.68
CA ALA A 492 -20.48 -32.22 -5.94
C ALA A 492 -19.74 -33.36 -6.64
N GLU A 493 -20.22 -33.67 -7.84
CA GLU A 493 -19.61 -34.61 -8.78
C GLU A 493 -18.50 -33.91 -9.56
N ILE A 494 -17.28 -34.38 -9.43
CA ILE A 494 -16.08 -33.83 -10.06
C ILE A 494 -15.66 -34.72 -11.23
N GLN A 495 -15.79 -34.19 -12.44
CA GLN A 495 -15.42 -34.85 -13.69
C GLN A 495 -14.05 -34.37 -14.19
N ASN A 496 -13.45 -35.10 -15.14
CA ASN A 496 -12.13 -34.81 -15.75
C ASN A 496 -10.98 -34.78 -14.71
N CYS A 497 -11.11 -35.59 -13.65
CA CYS A 497 -10.28 -35.49 -12.45
C CYS A 497 -9.14 -36.53 -12.38
N SER A 498 -9.14 -37.58 -13.20
CA SER A 498 -8.19 -38.71 -13.14
C SER A 498 -6.73 -38.29 -13.20
N ARG A 499 -6.41 -37.30 -14.04
CA ARG A 499 -5.05 -36.74 -14.14
C ARG A 499 -4.59 -36.09 -12.84
N LEU A 500 -5.50 -35.44 -12.12
CA LEU A 500 -5.26 -34.81 -10.82
C LEU A 500 -5.16 -35.89 -9.72
N LEU A 501 -6.09 -36.86 -9.71
CA LEU A 501 -6.14 -37.99 -8.78
C LEU A 501 -4.96 -38.97 -8.90
N ASN A 502 -4.29 -39.03 -10.05
CA ASN A 502 -3.11 -39.87 -10.23
C ASN A 502 -1.82 -39.24 -9.70
N ALA A 503 -1.81 -37.92 -9.48
CA ALA A 503 -0.70 -37.19 -8.85
C ALA A 503 -0.86 -37.07 -7.32
N LEU A 504 -1.96 -37.55 -6.74
CA LEU A 504 -2.34 -37.30 -5.35
C LEU A 504 -2.77 -38.60 -4.65
N SER A 505 -2.27 -38.82 -3.44
CA SER A 505 -2.80 -39.86 -2.53
C SER A 505 -4.08 -39.33 -1.86
N ILE A 506 -5.23 -39.60 -2.46
CA ILE A 506 -6.56 -39.29 -1.93
C ILE A 506 -7.33 -40.61 -1.78
N ASN A 507 -8.01 -40.76 -0.66
CA ASN A 507 -8.89 -41.88 -0.34
C ASN A 507 -10.30 -41.37 -0.03
N GLU A 508 -11.27 -42.28 -0.05
CA GLU A 508 -12.59 -42.02 0.51
C GLU A 508 -12.45 -41.76 2.03
N GLY A 509 -13.13 -40.71 2.52
CA GLY A 509 -12.99 -40.17 3.87
C GLY A 509 -12.02 -38.97 4.00
N ASP A 510 -11.16 -38.69 3.01
CA ASP A 510 -10.27 -37.52 3.06
C ASP A 510 -11.07 -36.21 2.88
N TYR A 511 -10.80 -35.20 3.70
CA TYR A 511 -11.32 -33.85 3.46
C TYR A 511 -10.50 -33.18 2.34
N THR A 512 -11.18 -32.63 1.34
CA THR A 512 -10.56 -32.23 0.07
C THR A 512 -11.09 -30.87 -0.38
N MET A 513 -10.22 -30.08 -1.01
CA MET A 513 -10.61 -28.88 -1.78
C MET A 513 -10.53 -29.18 -3.28
N VAL A 514 -11.52 -28.69 -4.03
CA VAL A 514 -11.57 -28.80 -5.49
C VAL A 514 -11.82 -27.42 -6.10
N ALA A 515 -10.93 -26.98 -6.97
CA ALA A 515 -11.14 -25.81 -7.82
C ALA A 515 -11.57 -26.29 -9.21
N GLY A 516 -12.66 -25.73 -9.74
CA GLY A 516 -13.21 -26.19 -11.01
C GLY A 516 -14.18 -25.21 -11.66
N LYS A 517 -14.81 -25.65 -12.74
CA LYS A 517 -15.87 -24.93 -13.45
C LYS A 517 -17.19 -25.67 -13.27
N LEU A 518 -18.24 -24.95 -12.86
CA LEU A 518 -19.58 -25.51 -12.75
C LEU A 518 -20.09 -25.88 -14.15
N LEU A 519 -20.40 -27.17 -14.35
CA LEU A 519 -20.96 -27.70 -15.59
C LEU A 519 -22.48 -27.83 -15.52
N ASN A 520 -22.99 -28.21 -14.35
CA ASN A 520 -24.42 -28.42 -14.15
C ASN A 520 -24.83 -28.30 -12.67
N THR A 521 -26.10 -28.02 -12.43
CA THR A 521 -26.78 -28.10 -11.13
C THR A 521 -27.91 -29.14 -11.21
N THR A 522 -27.65 -30.26 -11.89
CA THR A 522 -28.66 -31.25 -12.28
C THR A 522 -29.27 -31.95 -11.08
N SER A 523 -30.56 -31.67 -10.85
CA SER A 523 -31.39 -32.20 -9.75
C SER A 523 -31.09 -31.61 -8.36
N SER A 524 -31.99 -31.84 -7.41
CA SER A 524 -32.00 -31.21 -6.07
C SER A 524 -30.81 -31.57 -5.18
N ASP A 525 -30.08 -32.64 -5.53
CA ASP A 525 -29.26 -33.36 -4.56
C ASP A 525 -27.75 -33.23 -4.85
N HIS A 526 -27.33 -32.86 -6.08
CA HIS A 526 -25.92 -32.70 -6.43
C HIS A 526 -25.65 -31.68 -7.56
N ILE A 527 -24.42 -31.16 -7.60
CA ILE A 527 -23.88 -30.33 -8.69
C ILE A 527 -22.79 -31.09 -9.47
N ILE A 528 -22.50 -30.69 -10.72
CA ILE A 528 -21.44 -31.28 -11.55
C ILE A 528 -20.40 -30.21 -11.88
N VAL A 529 -19.12 -30.52 -11.65
CA VAL A 529 -17.99 -29.60 -11.80
C VAL A 529 -16.85 -30.25 -12.57
N GLU A 530 -16.27 -29.53 -13.53
CA GLU A 530 -15.02 -29.91 -14.18
C GLU A 530 -13.83 -29.52 -13.28
N GLY A 531 -13.07 -30.49 -12.79
CA GLY A 531 -11.96 -30.26 -11.87
C GLY A 531 -10.69 -29.75 -12.57
N PHE A 532 -10.13 -28.64 -12.09
CA PHE A 532 -8.83 -28.11 -12.55
C PHE A 532 -7.70 -28.31 -11.53
N LYS A 533 -8.03 -28.33 -10.24
CA LYS A 533 -7.09 -28.60 -9.16
C LYS A 533 -7.81 -29.30 -8.01
N ILE A 534 -7.19 -30.33 -7.46
CA ILE A 534 -7.65 -31.03 -6.26
C ILE A 534 -6.53 -30.94 -5.22
N GLN A 535 -6.90 -30.79 -3.95
CA GLN A 535 -5.94 -30.76 -2.84
C GLN A 535 -6.52 -31.50 -1.63
N PRO A 536 -5.94 -32.64 -1.22
CA PRO A 536 -6.31 -33.32 0.02
C PRO A 536 -5.74 -32.59 1.23
N PHE A 537 -6.53 -32.51 2.30
CA PHE A 537 -6.07 -32.13 3.63
C PHE A 537 -5.93 -33.40 4.47
N LYS A 538 -4.71 -33.67 4.95
CA LYS A 538 -4.48 -34.83 5.82
C LYS A 538 -5.30 -34.70 7.09
N THR A 539 -6.06 -35.74 7.41
CA THR A 539 -7.00 -35.81 8.54
C THR A 539 -6.38 -35.30 9.85
N SER A 540 -6.74 -34.08 10.24
CA SER A 540 -6.57 -33.57 11.60
C SER A 540 -7.93 -33.60 12.28
N SER A 541 -8.03 -34.14 13.49
CA SER A 541 -9.28 -34.48 14.16
C SER A 541 -10.04 -33.29 14.78
N LYS A 542 -9.95 -32.10 14.15
CA LYS A 542 -10.60 -30.85 14.58
C LYS A 542 -11.03 -29.96 13.41
N HIS A 543 -11.90 -30.47 12.55
CA HIS A 543 -12.56 -29.68 11.49
C HIS A 543 -14.08 -29.68 11.66
N GLU A 544 -14.56 -29.30 12.86
CA GLU A 544 -15.90 -28.73 13.00
C GLU A 544 -15.87 -27.29 12.47
N LEU A 545 -16.15 -27.18 11.17
CA LEU A 545 -16.65 -26.04 10.39
C LEU A 545 -16.36 -26.42 8.94
N SER A 546 -17.28 -27.16 8.31
CA SER A 546 -17.30 -27.35 6.86
C SER A 546 -17.66 -26.02 6.21
N TRP A 547 -16.75 -25.45 5.42
CA TRP A 547 -16.98 -24.18 4.75
C TRP A 547 -17.80 -24.43 3.48
N PRO A 548 -18.91 -23.70 3.26
CA PRO A 548 -19.73 -23.89 2.08
C PRO A 548 -18.96 -23.47 0.82
N PHE A 549 -19.39 -24.02 -0.31
CA PHE A 549 -18.82 -23.78 -1.63
C PHE A 549 -18.63 -22.27 -1.98
N GLU A 550 -17.41 -21.89 -2.35
CA GLU A 550 -17.01 -20.53 -2.73
C GLU A 550 -17.26 -20.26 -4.23
N VAL A 551 -17.63 -19.01 -4.57
CA VAL A 551 -17.63 -18.50 -5.96
C VAL A 551 -16.67 -17.33 -6.15
N VAL A 552 -16.26 -17.12 -7.41
CA VAL A 552 -15.49 -15.95 -7.85
C VAL A 552 -16.35 -15.09 -8.77
N ASP A 553 -16.64 -13.85 -8.36
CA ASP A 553 -17.59 -12.94 -9.00
C ASP A 553 -17.04 -12.30 -10.30
N ILE A 554 -17.89 -12.09 -11.31
CA ILE A 554 -17.58 -11.52 -12.65
C ILE A 554 -18.42 -10.25 -12.90
N SER A 555 -18.64 -9.40 -11.90
CA SER A 555 -19.42 -8.16 -12.08
C SER A 555 -18.80 -7.10 -13.01
N GLN A 556 -17.87 -7.49 -13.91
CA GLN A 556 -17.35 -6.70 -15.03
C GLN A 556 -17.08 -7.55 -16.29
N ARG A 557 -18.07 -7.61 -17.17
CA ARG A 557 -17.88 -7.55 -18.64
C ARG A 557 -19.02 -6.74 -19.25
N VAL A 558 -18.73 -5.52 -19.70
CA VAL A 558 -19.67 -4.71 -20.50
C VAL A 558 -18.96 -4.28 -21.80
N TYR A 559 -19.19 -5.12 -22.82
CA TYR A 559 -19.20 -4.90 -24.27
C TYR A 559 -17.98 -4.33 -25.04
N HIS A 560 -17.62 -5.14 -26.06
CA HIS A 560 -16.82 -4.91 -27.28
C HIS A 560 -15.30 -4.68 -27.17
#